data_AF-A0A7I4YP04-F1
#
_entry.id   AF-A0A7I4YP04-F1
#
_cell.length_a   1.000
_cell.length_b   1.000
_cell.length_c   1.000
_cell.angle_alpha   90.00
_cell.angle_beta   90.00
_cell.angle_gamma   90.00
#
_symmetry.space_group_name_H-M   'P 1'
#
loop_
_entity.id
_entity.type
_entity.pdbx_description
1 polymer ?
#
loop_
_entity_poly.entity_id
_entity_poly.type
_entity_poly.pdbx_seq_one_letter_code
_entity_poly.pdbx_strand_id
1 'polypeptide(L)'
;MIPDIIPTAYQVFYILIPTISLIGNSIIVYVTIRSRLLRGPCNIFIALISFGDVLHMTGHFIMIISHNLSPTHKIGRNLCSDMQLLAIFGMFFSSWLLLSAALDRLMSLHTFYKFVILRHAKLYVTVQTSIAAIFAIIADIGVIFVPHDNDEVLCVITEPIQGVVYKFFGQSIMVINILIVICYAIFMCFIKRVRMSQDSMKHIYKSLIVISLTVVFGWFSTMAIVCVGDILHIKIERFHVNLLAGLFVNFACATNFFVYYAISNEYRRIFDRYIFIGRFKRMIGAKEPSDAWTAGVDSRTG
;
A
#
# COMPACT_ATOMS: atom_id res chain seq x y z
N MET A 1 -29.97 -3.14 -24.83
CA MET A 1 -28.96 -2.57 -23.93
C MET A 1 -28.85 -3.53 -22.75
N ILE A 2 -27.71 -4.17 -22.56
CA ILE A 2 -27.48 -5.08 -21.43
C ILE A 2 -27.40 -4.19 -20.18
N PRO A 3 -28.05 -4.53 -19.06
CA PRO A 3 -27.96 -3.74 -17.84
C PRO A 3 -26.52 -3.70 -17.33
N ASP A 4 -26.07 -2.51 -16.89
CA ASP A 4 -24.73 -2.33 -16.33
C ASP A 4 -24.53 -3.25 -15.11
N ILE A 5 -23.47 -4.06 -15.16
CA ILE A 5 -23.11 -4.98 -14.08
C ILE A 5 -22.49 -4.21 -12.89
N ILE A 6 -21.77 -3.12 -13.18
CA ILE A 6 -21.18 -2.25 -12.16
C ILE A 6 -21.99 -0.96 -12.09
N PRO A 7 -22.66 -0.65 -10.95
CA PRO A 7 -23.39 0.59 -10.81
C PRO A 7 -22.49 1.81 -11.00
N THR A 8 -23.01 2.89 -11.59
CA THR A 8 -22.25 4.11 -11.90
C THR A 8 -21.51 4.68 -10.68
N ALA A 9 -22.10 4.60 -9.49
CA ALA A 9 -21.46 5.05 -8.26
C ALA A 9 -20.15 4.29 -7.96
N TYR A 10 -20.13 2.97 -8.18
CA TYR A 10 -18.93 2.15 -8.04
C TYR A 10 -17.90 2.49 -9.12
N GLN A 11 -18.32 2.69 -10.37
CA GLN A 11 -17.40 3.08 -11.44
C GLN A 11 -16.69 4.40 -11.11
N VAL A 12 -17.43 5.41 -10.66
CA VAL A 12 -16.87 6.70 -10.25
C VAL A 12 -15.87 6.53 -9.10
N PHE A 13 -16.21 5.72 -8.09
CA PHE A 13 -15.31 5.44 -6.98
C PHE A 13 -14.00 4.77 -7.45
N TYR A 14 -14.13 3.71 -8.26
CA TYR A 14 -13.01 2.91 -8.77
C TYR A 14 -12.19 3.60 -9.87
N ILE A 15 -12.61 4.78 -10.34
CA ILE A 15 -11.78 5.68 -11.14
C ILE A 15 -11.09 6.70 -10.24
N LEU A 16 -11.85 7.40 -9.39
CA LEU A 16 -11.32 8.53 -8.61
C LEU A 16 -10.32 8.08 -7.55
N ILE A 17 -10.66 7.08 -6.73
CA ILE A 17 -9.82 6.65 -5.61
C ILE A 17 -8.50 6.02 -6.10
N PRO A 18 -8.51 5.09 -7.08
CA PRO A 18 -7.27 4.58 -7.66
C PRO A 18 -6.44 5.67 -8.35
N THR A 19 -7.06 6.68 -8.98
CA THR A 19 -6.31 7.82 -9.56
C THR A 19 -5.58 8.63 -8.48
N ILE A 20 -6.26 8.96 -7.38
CA ILE A 20 -5.65 9.67 -6.24
C ILE A 20 -4.50 8.83 -5.66
N SER A 21 -4.74 7.54 -5.46
CA SER A 21 -3.73 6.59 -4.96
C SER A 21 -2.51 6.50 -5.89
N LEU A 22 -2.74 6.38 -7.20
CA LEU A 22 -1.69 6.30 -8.22
C LEU A 22 -0.79 7.55 -8.19
N ILE A 23 -1.40 8.74 -8.20
CA ILE A 23 -0.67 10.02 -8.17
C ILE A 23 0.08 10.15 -6.83
N GLY A 24 -0.59 9.96 -5.70
CA GLY A 24 -0.01 10.13 -4.38
C GLY A 24 1.17 9.18 -4.12
N ASN A 25 1.03 7.90 -4.46
CA ASN A 25 2.08 6.92 -4.28
C ASN A 25 3.23 7.09 -5.29
N SER A 26 2.96 7.51 -6.54
CA SER A 26 4.01 7.86 -7.49
C SER A 26 4.86 9.03 -7.01
N ILE A 27 4.22 10.04 -6.40
CA ILE A 27 4.91 11.17 -5.80
C ILE A 27 5.83 10.71 -4.65
N ILE A 28 5.36 9.83 -3.77
CA ILE A 28 6.17 9.26 -2.67
C ILE A 28 7.41 8.56 -3.23
N VAL A 29 7.25 7.72 -4.26
CA VAL A 29 8.36 7.03 -4.93
C VAL A 29 9.34 8.05 -5.51
N TYR A 30 8.84 9.02 -6.26
CA TYR A 30 9.65 10.04 -6.92
C TYR A 30 10.50 10.83 -5.93
N VAL A 31 9.90 11.35 -4.86
CA VAL A 31 10.64 12.18 -3.89
C VAL A 31 11.66 11.36 -3.09
N THR A 32 11.37 10.08 -2.84
CA THR A 32 12.28 9.19 -2.12
C THR A 32 13.51 8.87 -2.95
N ILE A 33 13.36 8.65 -4.26
CA ILE A 33 14.47 8.46 -5.20
C ILE A 33 15.32 9.75 -5.29
N ARG A 34 14.66 10.90 -5.37
CA ARG A 34 15.33 12.19 -5.58
C ARG A 34 16.06 12.71 -4.35
N SER A 35 15.51 12.50 -3.16
CA SER A 35 16.05 13.05 -1.91
C SER A 35 17.14 12.16 -1.31
N ARG A 36 18.35 12.69 -1.14
CA ARG A 36 19.43 11.99 -0.41
C ARG A 36 19.12 11.82 1.08
N LEU A 37 18.26 12.67 1.64
CA LEU A 37 17.85 12.62 3.05
C LEU A 37 16.96 11.40 3.34
N LEU A 38 16.21 10.93 2.34
CA LEU A 38 15.30 9.78 2.48
C LEU A 38 15.95 8.43 2.14
N ARG A 39 17.28 8.31 2.18
CA ARG A 39 17.96 7.04 1.83
C ARG A 39 18.12 6.06 2.99
N GLY A 40 17.44 6.30 4.11
CA GLY A 40 17.34 5.35 5.21
C GLY A 40 16.55 4.09 4.80
N PRO A 41 16.85 2.91 5.38
CA PRO A 41 16.23 1.63 4.99
C PRO A 41 14.70 1.67 5.08
N CYS A 42 14.14 2.27 6.14
CA CYS A 42 12.69 2.39 6.25
C CYS A 42 12.07 3.30 5.18
N ASN A 43 12.74 4.38 4.77
CA ASN A 43 12.25 5.22 3.69
C ASN A 43 12.29 4.49 2.34
N ILE A 44 13.26 3.59 2.15
CA ILE A 44 13.27 2.69 0.98
C ILE A 44 12.08 1.72 1.03
N PHE A 45 11.76 1.14 2.19
CA PHE A 45 10.55 0.33 2.32
C PHE A 45 9.28 1.13 2.03
N ILE A 46 9.17 2.38 2.50
CA ILE A 46 8.03 3.26 2.16
C ILE A 46 7.90 3.41 0.65
N ALA A 47 8.99 3.72 -0.05
CA ALA A 47 8.95 3.85 -1.51
C ALA A 47 8.57 2.53 -2.21
N LEU A 48 9.08 1.39 -1.74
CA LEU A 48 8.73 0.10 -2.33
C LEU A 48 7.27 -0.31 -2.05
N ILE A 49 6.73 0.01 -0.87
CA ILE A 49 5.31 -0.17 -0.54
C ILE A 49 4.46 0.68 -1.50
N SER A 50 4.77 1.99 -1.62
CA SER A 50 4.09 2.88 -2.55
C SER A 50 4.21 2.42 -4.00
N PHE A 51 5.34 1.85 -4.41
CA PHE A 51 5.48 1.25 -5.74
C PHE A 51 4.57 0.03 -5.91
N GLY A 52 4.48 -0.84 -4.91
CA GLY A 52 3.52 -1.96 -4.91
C GLY A 52 2.06 -1.50 -4.95
N ASP A 53 1.72 -0.44 -4.21
CA ASP A 53 0.39 0.18 -4.27
C ASP A 53 0.08 0.75 -5.65
N VAL A 54 1.04 1.40 -6.31
CA VAL A 54 0.88 1.88 -7.71
C VAL A 54 0.55 0.71 -8.63
N LEU A 55 1.30 -0.40 -8.55
CA LEU A 55 1.03 -1.60 -9.35
C LEU A 55 -0.34 -2.20 -9.03
N HIS A 56 -0.71 -2.31 -7.75
CA HIS A 56 -2.02 -2.82 -7.34
C HIS A 56 -3.17 -1.96 -7.91
N MET A 57 -3.03 -0.63 -7.89
CA MET A 57 -4.08 0.29 -8.37
C MET A 57 -4.30 0.22 -9.88
N THR A 58 -3.33 -0.22 -10.69
CA THR A 58 -3.52 -0.38 -12.14
C THR A 58 -4.60 -1.44 -12.46
N GLY A 59 -4.79 -2.41 -11.58
CA GLY A 59 -5.82 -3.45 -11.72
C GLY A 59 -7.25 -2.91 -11.78
N HIS A 60 -7.52 -1.79 -11.12
CA HIS A 60 -8.84 -1.15 -11.17
C HIS A 60 -9.09 -0.46 -12.51
N PHE A 61 -8.04 0.10 -13.14
CA PHE A 61 -8.17 0.65 -14.49
C PHE A 61 -8.42 -0.47 -15.50
N ILE A 62 -7.73 -1.61 -15.37
CA ILE A 62 -7.99 -2.80 -16.20
C ILE A 62 -9.45 -3.25 -16.05
N MET A 63 -9.97 -3.30 -14.83
CA MET A 63 -11.36 -3.64 -14.54
C MET A 63 -12.35 -2.70 -15.24
N ILE A 64 -12.18 -1.38 -15.11
CA ILE A 64 -13.10 -0.39 -15.71
C ILE A 64 -12.98 -0.35 -17.24
N ILE A 65 -11.77 -0.45 -17.79
CA ILE A 65 -11.54 -0.45 -19.24
C ILE A 65 -12.15 -1.69 -19.87
N SER A 66 -11.88 -2.88 -19.32
CA SER A 66 -12.47 -4.13 -19.83
C SER A 66 -14.00 -4.13 -19.72
N HIS A 67 -14.55 -3.58 -18.64
CA HIS A 67 -16.01 -3.45 -18.48
C HIS A 67 -16.65 -2.56 -19.55
N ASN A 68 -16.02 -1.44 -19.91
CA ASN A 68 -16.58 -0.47 -20.87
C ASN A 68 -16.32 -0.82 -22.33
N LEU A 69 -15.22 -1.52 -22.64
CA LEU A 69 -14.89 -1.91 -24.01
C LEU A 69 -15.56 -3.21 -24.44
N SER A 70 -15.92 -4.08 -23.49
CA SER A 70 -16.57 -5.35 -23.81
C SER A 70 -18.07 -5.16 -24.09
N PRO A 71 -18.59 -5.67 -25.22
CA PRO A 71 -20.00 -5.55 -25.57
C PRO A 71 -20.92 -6.29 -24.59
N THR A 72 -20.41 -7.30 -23.87
CA THR A 72 -21.13 -8.05 -22.83
C THR A 72 -20.71 -7.66 -21.41
N HIS A 73 -19.87 -6.63 -21.24
CA HIS A 73 -19.24 -6.23 -19.97
C HIS A 73 -18.37 -7.31 -19.30
N LYS A 74 -18.13 -8.43 -19.99
CA LYS A 74 -17.33 -9.56 -19.54
C LYS A 74 -16.20 -9.81 -20.53
N ILE A 75 -15.12 -10.44 -20.07
CA ILE A 75 -14.02 -10.91 -20.91
C ILE A 75 -13.67 -12.34 -20.56
N GLY A 76 -12.98 -13.02 -21.49
CA GLY A 76 -12.45 -14.35 -21.21
C GLY A 76 -11.53 -14.34 -19.99
N ARG A 77 -11.75 -15.31 -19.08
CA ARG A 77 -11.03 -15.45 -17.81
C ARG A 77 -9.50 -15.44 -17.96
N ASN A 78 -8.96 -16.12 -18.98
CA ASN A 78 -7.51 -16.17 -19.26
C ASN A 78 -6.93 -14.78 -19.56
N LEU A 79 -7.61 -14.02 -20.43
CA LEU A 79 -7.21 -12.66 -20.77
C LEU A 79 -7.26 -11.74 -19.53
N CYS A 80 -8.30 -11.88 -18.70
CA CYS A 80 -8.36 -11.12 -17.45
C CYS A 80 -7.20 -11.46 -16.50
N SER A 81 -6.88 -12.75 -16.36
CA SER A 81 -5.79 -13.24 -15.53
C SER A 81 -4.45 -12.62 -15.94
N ASP A 82 -4.15 -12.64 -17.23
CA ASP A 82 -2.89 -12.08 -17.76
C ASP A 82 -2.79 -10.57 -17.54
N MET A 83 -3.89 -9.84 -17.72
CA MET A 83 -3.92 -8.40 -17.49
C MET A 83 -3.77 -8.05 -16.00
N GLN A 84 -4.39 -8.83 -15.10
CA GLN A 84 -4.39 -8.55 -13.66
C GLN A 84 -3.14 -9.03 -12.92
N LEU A 85 -2.30 -9.85 -13.55
CA LEU A 85 -1.08 -10.41 -12.93
C LEU A 85 -0.20 -9.33 -12.28
N LEU A 86 0.00 -8.20 -12.97
CA LEU A 86 0.80 -7.09 -12.45
C LEU A 86 0.20 -6.46 -11.19
N ALA A 87 -1.14 -6.37 -11.12
CA ALA A 87 -1.83 -5.81 -9.96
C ALA A 87 -1.79 -6.76 -8.76
N ILE A 88 -1.89 -8.07 -9.03
CA ILE A 88 -1.78 -9.13 -8.02
C ILE A 88 -0.37 -9.13 -7.42
N PHE A 89 0.67 -9.07 -8.26
CA PHE A 89 2.05 -8.89 -7.81
C PHE A 89 2.19 -7.70 -6.84
N GLY A 90 1.68 -6.53 -7.24
CA GLY A 90 1.73 -5.30 -6.43
C GLY A 90 1.04 -5.44 -5.07
N MET A 91 -0.10 -6.13 -5.04
CA MET A 91 -0.89 -6.37 -3.83
C MET A 91 -0.13 -7.24 -2.81
N PHE A 92 0.45 -8.36 -3.24
CA PHE A 92 1.21 -9.23 -2.36
C PHE A 92 2.54 -8.60 -1.93
N PHE A 93 3.23 -7.95 -2.88
CA PHE A 93 4.51 -7.29 -2.65
C PHE A 93 4.40 -6.18 -1.60
N SER A 94 3.41 -5.28 -1.73
CA SER A 94 3.16 -4.21 -0.76
C SER A 94 2.78 -4.74 0.63
N SER A 95 1.93 -5.76 0.70
CA SER A 95 1.49 -6.37 1.95
C SER A 95 2.64 -6.98 2.76
N TRP A 96 3.55 -7.69 2.08
CA TRP A 96 4.74 -8.24 2.74
C TRP A 96 5.70 -7.13 3.19
N LEU A 97 5.93 -6.13 2.34
CA LEU A 97 6.81 -5.01 2.69
C LEU A 97 6.29 -4.17 3.86
N LEU A 98 4.97 -4.05 4.03
CA LEU A 98 4.35 -3.45 5.22
C LEU A 98 4.77 -4.19 6.50
N LEU A 99 4.82 -5.52 6.47
CA LEU A 99 5.34 -6.32 7.59
C LEU A 99 6.85 -6.12 7.78
N SER A 100 7.64 -6.12 6.70
CA SER A 100 9.08 -5.82 6.78
C SER A 100 9.34 -4.42 7.39
N ALA A 101 8.53 -3.42 7.04
CA ALA A 101 8.61 -2.08 7.62
C ALA A 101 8.22 -2.06 9.12
N ALA A 102 7.21 -2.82 9.54
CA ALA A 102 6.84 -2.94 10.95
C ALA A 102 7.96 -3.62 11.77
N LEU A 103 8.57 -4.67 11.22
CA LEU A 103 9.73 -5.35 11.81
C LEU A 103 10.96 -4.44 11.90
N ASP A 104 11.25 -3.67 10.86
CA ASP A 104 12.31 -2.66 10.84
C ASP A 104 12.15 -1.66 12.00
N ARG A 105 10.92 -1.18 12.24
CA ARG A 105 10.63 -0.29 13.38
C ARG A 105 10.82 -0.97 14.72
N LEU A 106 10.33 -2.20 14.88
CA LEU A 106 10.54 -2.95 16.12
C LEU A 106 12.02 -3.18 16.40
N MET A 107 12.78 -3.63 15.40
CA MET A 107 14.21 -3.90 15.53
C MET A 107 15.02 -2.63 15.76
N SER A 108 14.57 -1.46 15.26
CA SER A 108 15.22 -0.17 15.51
C SER A 108 15.36 0.23 16.98
N LEU A 109 14.57 -0.39 17.87
CA LEU A 109 14.66 -0.19 19.32
C LEU A 109 15.84 -0.95 19.95
N HIS A 110 16.38 -1.98 19.28
CA HIS A 110 17.46 -2.80 19.81
C HIS A 110 18.84 -2.26 19.38
N THR A 111 19.78 -2.19 20.32
CA THR A 111 21.14 -1.68 20.09
C THR A 111 21.91 -2.47 19.02
N PHE A 112 21.70 -3.78 18.94
CA PHE A 112 22.29 -4.65 17.92
C PHE A 112 21.92 -4.22 16.49
N TYR A 113 20.68 -3.78 16.29
CA TYR A 113 20.20 -3.38 14.97
C TYR A 113 20.87 -2.11 14.46
N LYS A 114 21.26 -1.18 15.36
CA LYS A 114 22.07 -0.01 14.98
C LYS A 114 23.40 -0.44 14.34
N PHE A 115 24.06 -1.44 14.90
CA PHE A 115 25.31 -1.99 14.35
C PHE A 115 25.10 -2.61 12.97
N VAL A 116 24.03 -3.38 12.78
CA VAL A 116 23.68 -4.03 11.50
C VAL A 116 23.37 -2.99 10.41
N ILE A 117 22.56 -1.98 10.71
CA ILE A 117 22.24 -0.92 9.74
C ILE A 117 23.48 -0.11 9.37
N LEU A 118 24.29 0.29 10.36
CA LEU A 118 25.45 1.16 10.13
C LEU A 118 26.44 0.54 9.13
N ARG A 119 26.54 -0.80 9.11
CA ARG A 119 27.50 -1.52 8.27
C ARG A 119 26.88 -2.18 7.03
N HIS A 120 25.63 -2.65 7.11
CA HIS A 120 25.01 -3.51 6.10
C HIS A 120 23.56 -3.13 5.72
N ALA A 121 23.16 -1.86 5.84
CA ALA A 121 21.80 -1.41 5.51
C ALA A 121 21.32 -1.83 4.10
N LYS A 122 22.18 -1.70 3.08
CA LYS A 122 21.82 -2.07 1.70
C LYS A 122 21.49 -3.56 1.58
N LEU A 123 22.33 -4.41 2.17
CA LEU A 123 22.14 -5.86 2.14
C LEU A 123 20.84 -6.25 2.86
N TYR A 124 20.57 -5.65 4.02
CA TYR A 124 19.34 -5.88 4.77
C TYR A 124 18.08 -5.54 3.96
N VAL A 125 18.05 -4.36 3.33
CA VAL A 125 16.91 -3.94 2.48
C VAL A 125 16.75 -4.87 1.28
N THR A 126 17.84 -5.24 0.61
CA THR A 126 17.79 -6.16 -0.54
C THR A 126 17.24 -7.52 -0.13
N VAL A 127 17.68 -8.08 0.99
CA VAL A 127 17.19 -9.38 1.48
C VAL A 127 15.69 -9.30 1.79
N GLN A 128 15.24 -8.32 2.57
CA GLN A 128 13.82 -8.16 2.89
C GLN A 128 12.94 -7.95 1.64
N THR A 129 13.42 -7.13 0.70
CA THR A 129 12.73 -6.88 -0.57
C THR A 129 12.67 -8.14 -1.44
N SER A 130 13.75 -8.93 -1.48
CA SER A 130 13.76 -10.19 -2.22
C SER A 130 12.79 -11.22 -1.64
N ILE A 131 12.64 -11.29 -0.32
CA ILE A 131 11.63 -12.16 0.32
C ILE A 131 10.22 -11.72 -0.09
N ALA A 132 9.94 -10.41 -0.07
CA ALA A 132 8.66 -9.86 -0.53
C ALA A 132 8.37 -10.19 -2.00
N ALA A 133 9.38 -10.05 -2.87
CA ALA A 133 9.25 -10.34 -4.30
C ALA A 133 9.04 -11.84 -4.55
N ILE A 134 9.78 -12.71 -3.86
CA ILE A 134 9.59 -14.17 -3.97
C ILE A 134 8.18 -14.55 -3.52
N PHE A 135 7.70 -13.99 -2.42
CA PHE A 135 6.33 -14.24 -1.94
C PHE A 135 5.27 -13.83 -2.97
N ALA A 136 5.40 -12.65 -3.57
CA ALA A 136 4.50 -12.20 -4.63
C ALA A 136 4.56 -13.09 -5.89
N ILE A 137 5.76 -13.46 -6.34
CA ILE A 137 5.95 -14.34 -7.51
C ILE A 137 5.33 -15.72 -7.27
N ILE A 138 5.47 -16.30 -6.08
CA ILE A 138 4.84 -17.59 -5.75
C ILE A 138 3.32 -17.50 -5.88
N ALA A 139 2.72 -16.39 -5.44
CA ALA A 139 1.29 -16.18 -5.58
C ALA A 139 0.86 -16.05 -7.05
N ASP A 140 1.61 -15.29 -7.85
CA ASP A 140 1.38 -15.14 -9.29
C ASP A 140 1.50 -16.47 -10.05
N ILE A 141 2.52 -17.27 -9.74
CA ILE A 141 2.67 -18.64 -10.24
C ILE A 141 1.42 -19.45 -9.89
N GLY A 142 0.94 -19.36 -8.65
CA GLY A 142 -0.32 -19.99 -8.25
C GLY A 142 -1.50 -19.61 -9.14
N VAL A 143 -1.63 -18.33 -9.51
CA VAL A 143 -2.70 -17.83 -10.39
C VAL A 143 -2.58 -18.37 -11.82
N ILE A 144 -1.36 -18.47 -12.35
CA ILE A 144 -1.09 -18.94 -13.73
C ILE A 144 -1.35 -20.45 -13.86
N PHE A 145 -0.98 -21.25 -12.87
CA PHE A 145 -1.05 -22.72 -12.95
C PHE A 145 -2.40 -23.31 -12.55
N VAL A 146 -3.32 -22.53 -11.96
CA VAL A 146 -4.68 -22.99 -11.71
C VAL A 146 -5.44 -23.05 -13.05
N PRO A 147 -5.97 -24.22 -13.46
CA PRO A 147 -6.76 -24.32 -14.67
C PRO A 147 -7.97 -23.40 -14.61
N HIS A 148 -8.12 -22.57 -15.63
CA HIS A 148 -9.26 -21.66 -15.78
C HIS A 148 -10.19 -22.22 -16.86
N ASP A 149 -11.47 -22.39 -16.52
CA ASP A 149 -12.49 -22.64 -17.54
C ASP A 149 -12.64 -21.41 -18.46
N ASN A 150 -13.01 -21.63 -19.73
CA ASN A 150 -13.16 -20.57 -20.74
C ASN A 150 -14.44 -19.73 -20.56
N ASP A 151 -14.78 -19.43 -19.31
CA ASP A 151 -15.95 -18.64 -18.98
C ASP A 151 -15.68 -17.14 -19.16
N GLU A 152 -16.74 -16.42 -19.54
CA GLU A 152 -16.75 -14.96 -19.55
C GLU A 152 -17.02 -14.42 -18.14
N VAL A 153 -16.13 -13.58 -17.65
CA VAL A 153 -16.18 -13.02 -16.30
C VAL A 153 -15.98 -11.51 -16.26
N LEU A 154 -16.44 -10.90 -15.17
CA LEU A 154 -16.11 -9.50 -14.87
C LEU A 154 -14.65 -9.45 -14.40
N CYS A 155 -13.82 -8.63 -15.06
CA CYS A 155 -12.39 -8.64 -14.78
C CYS A 155 -12.00 -7.83 -13.53
N VAL A 156 -12.27 -8.41 -12.36
CA VAL A 156 -11.86 -7.85 -11.06
C VAL A 156 -10.55 -8.48 -10.59
N ILE A 157 -9.79 -7.77 -9.74
CA ILE A 157 -8.46 -8.21 -9.27
C ILE A 157 -8.52 -9.57 -8.54
N THR A 158 -9.63 -9.87 -7.87
CA THR A 158 -9.83 -11.12 -7.14
C THR A 158 -10.25 -12.30 -8.02
N GLU A 159 -10.66 -12.05 -9.26
CA GLU A 159 -11.23 -13.09 -10.13
C GLU A 159 -10.21 -14.18 -10.52
N PRO A 160 -8.94 -13.86 -10.80
CA PRO A 160 -7.91 -14.88 -11.07
C PRO A 160 -7.53 -15.68 -9.81
N ILE A 161 -7.84 -15.16 -8.62
CA ILE A 161 -7.50 -15.76 -7.34
C ILE A 161 -8.63 -16.72 -6.94
N GLN A 162 -8.59 -17.96 -7.44
CA GLN A 162 -9.63 -18.98 -7.18
C GLN A 162 -9.12 -20.22 -6.43
N GLY A 163 -10.06 -21.01 -5.93
CA GLY A 163 -9.81 -22.32 -5.35
C GLY A 163 -8.82 -22.31 -4.18
N VAL A 164 -7.73 -23.08 -4.33
CA VAL A 164 -6.67 -23.20 -3.31
C VAL A 164 -5.91 -21.89 -3.14
N VAL A 165 -5.70 -21.13 -4.22
CA VAL A 165 -4.97 -19.86 -4.21
C VAL A 165 -5.74 -18.80 -3.43
N TYR A 166 -7.08 -18.79 -3.53
CA TYR A 166 -7.93 -17.91 -2.74
C TYR A 166 -7.84 -18.17 -1.24
N LYS A 167 -7.84 -19.44 -0.82
CA LYS A 167 -7.68 -19.80 0.59
C LYS A 167 -6.30 -19.40 1.10
N PHE A 168 -5.26 -19.69 0.33
CA PHE A 168 -3.89 -19.29 0.64
C PHE A 168 -3.78 -17.76 0.78
N PHE A 169 -4.30 -17.01 -0.19
CA PHE A 169 -4.36 -15.55 -0.18
C PHE A 169 -5.00 -15.00 1.10
N GLY A 170 -6.24 -15.41 1.39
CA GLY A 170 -6.97 -14.92 2.55
C GLY A 170 -6.26 -15.23 3.86
N GLN A 171 -5.74 -16.45 4.02
CA GLN A 171 -5.02 -16.87 5.23
C GLN A 171 -3.69 -16.13 5.38
N SER A 172 -2.89 -16.02 4.31
CA SER A 172 -1.59 -15.34 4.35
C SER A 172 -1.75 -13.85 4.68
N ILE A 173 -2.70 -13.16 4.05
CA ILE A 173 -2.98 -11.75 4.35
C ILE A 173 -3.43 -11.57 5.80
N MET A 174 -4.28 -12.46 6.32
CA MET A 174 -4.70 -12.40 7.72
C MET A 174 -3.52 -12.53 8.68
N VAL A 175 -2.65 -13.52 8.45
CA VAL A 175 -1.45 -13.75 9.26
C VAL A 175 -0.53 -12.54 9.21
N ILE A 176 -0.26 -11.98 8.03
CA ILE A 176 0.55 -10.77 7.86
C ILE A 176 -0.04 -9.60 8.65
N ASN A 177 -1.34 -9.34 8.53
CA ASN A 177 -2.00 -8.24 9.24
C ASN A 177 -1.95 -8.41 10.77
N ILE A 178 -2.15 -9.63 11.28
CA ILE A 178 -2.02 -9.93 12.72
C ILE A 178 -0.58 -9.68 13.19
N LEU A 179 0.42 -10.14 12.43
CA LEU A 179 1.83 -9.92 12.75
C LEU A 179 2.19 -8.43 12.76
N ILE A 180 1.66 -7.64 11.84
CA ILE A 180 1.85 -6.18 11.80
C ILE A 180 1.32 -5.54 13.11
N VAL A 181 0.10 -5.91 13.52
CA VAL A 181 -0.52 -5.39 14.76
C VAL A 181 0.32 -5.76 15.98
N ILE A 182 0.79 -7.02 16.07
CA ILE A 182 1.66 -7.47 17.15
C ILE A 182 2.97 -6.68 17.16
N CYS A 183 3.63 -6.50 16.01
CA CYS A 183 4.87 -5.75 15.91
C CYS A 183 4.72 -4.31 16.41
N TYR A 184 3.66 -3.62 15.99
CA TYR A 184 3.41 -2.25 16.43
C TYR A 184 2.96 -2.16 17.90
N ALA A 185 2.19 -3.12 18.40
CA ALA A 185 1.82 -3.20 19.80
C ALA A 185 3.07 -3.34 20.69
N ILE A 186 3.98 -4.26 20.33
CA ILE A 186 5.26 -4.43 21.02
C ILE A 186 6.09 -3.15 20.94
N PHE A 187 6.25 -2.57 19.75
CA PHE A 187 6.98 -1.32 19.53
C PHE A 187 6.46 -0.17 20.42
N MET A 188 5.14 0.00 20.50
CA MET A 188 4.50 1.01 21.36
C MET A 188 4.72 0.72 22.85
N CYS A 189 4.65 -0.53 23.28
CA CYS A 189 4.93 -0.93 24.66
C CYS A 189 6.38 -0.61 25.07
N PHE A 190 7.35 -0.89 24.20
CA PHE A 190 8.75 -0.57 24.46
C PHE A 190 9.01 0.93 24.47
N ILE A 191 8.41 1.71 23.56
CA ILE A 191 8.52 3.18 23.58
C ILE A 191 7.90 3.79 24.84
N LYS A 192 6.82 3.24 25.38
CA LYS A 192 6.25 3.73 26.63
C LYS A 192 7.16 3.44 27.83
N ARG A 193 7.89 2.31 27.82
CA ARG A 193 8.83 1.94 28.88
C ARG A 193 10.14 2.72 28.82
N VAL A 194 10.65 2.96 27.62
CA VAL A 194 11.88 3.73 27.39
C VAL A 194 11.45 5.17 27.09
N ARG A 195 11.54 6.08 28.07
CA ARG A 195 11.26 7.53 27.91
C ARG A 195 12.13 8.13 26.78
N MET A 196 11.75 7.95 25.52
CA MET A 196 12.54 8.38 24.36
C MET A 196 12.33 9.87 24.12
N SER A 197 13.33 10.65 24.54
CA SER A 197 13.43 12.11 24.43
C SER A 197 13.96 12.57 23.05
N GLN A 198 13.40 12.08 21.94
CA GLN A 198 13.71 12.63 20.61
C GLN A 198 12.45 12.86 19.80
N ASP A 199 11.94 14.10 19.83
CA ASP A 199 10.67 14.49 19.19
C ASP A 199 10.67 14.34 17.66
N SER A 200 11.82 14.39 16.98
CA SER A 200 11.90 14.27 15.52
C SER A 200 11.63 12.84 15.00
N MET A 201 12.12 11.81 15.71
CA MET A 201 11.86 10.41 15.35
C MET A 201 10.40 10.02 15.59
N LYS A 202 9.68 10.75 16.47
CA LYS A 202 8.29 10.49 16.82
C LYS A 202 7.32 10.55 15.66
N HIS A 203 7.56 11.47 14.73
CA HIS A 203 6.60 11.76 13.67
C HIS A 203 6.65 10.73 12.53
N ILE A 204 7.83 10.21 12.21
CA ILE A 204 8.01 9.25 11.10
C ILE A 204 7.43 7.87 11.46
N TYR A 205 7.65 7.37 12.68
CA TYR A 205 7.02 6.10 13.07
C TYR A 205 5.51 6.25 13.28
N LYS A 206 5.03 7.42 13.73
CA LYS A 206 3.58 7.69 13.84
C LYS A 206 2.88 7.62 12.49
N SER A 207 3.45 8.22 11.44
CA SER A 207 2.84 8.15 10.10
C SER A 207 2.78 6.72 9.57
N LEU A 208 3.84 5.94 9.78
CA LEU A 208 3.88 4.53 9.39
C LEU A 208 2.88 3.67 10.15
N ILE A 209 2.77 3.85 11.47
CA ILE A 209 1.77 3.14 12.27
C ILE A 209 0.36 3.45 11.75
N VAL A 210 0.05 4.72 11.49
CA VAL A 210 -1.26 5.12 10.98
C VAL A 210 -1.53 4.47 9.61
N ILE A 211 -0.59 4.51 8.68
CA ILE A 211 -0.73 3.92 7.34
C ILE A 211 -0.91 2.40 7.41
N SER A 212 -0.07 1.72 8.19
CA SER A 212 -0.19 0.27 8.34
C SER A 212 -1.51 -0.10 9.01
N LEU A 213 -1.97 0.64 10.02
CA LEU A 213 -3.26 0.41 10.64
C LEU A 213 -4.41 0.64 9.66
N THR A 214 -4.38 1.69 8.83
CA THR A 214 -5.44 1.91 7.84
C THR A 214 -5.54 0.77 6.84
N VAL A 215 -4.40 0.23 6.38
CA VAL A 215 -4.37 -0.93 5.47
C VAL A 215 -4.88 -2.19 6.18
N VAL A 216 -4.42 -2.44 7.40
CA VAL A 216 -4.85 -3.57 8.24
C VAL A 216 -6.37 -3.53 8.49
N PHE A 217 -6.92 -2.36 8.83
CA PHE A 217 -8.36 -2.18 9.00
C PHE A 217 -9.12 -2.37 7.69
N GLY A 218 -8.56 -1.95 6.56
CA GLY A 218 -9.13 -2.22 5.24
C GLY A 218 -9.29 -3.71 4.99
N TRP A 219 -8.24 -4.50 5.22
CA TRP A 219 -8.26 -5.96 5.06
C TRP A 219 -9.16 -6.67 6.07
N PHE A 220 -9.16 -6.26 7.34
CA PHE A 220 -10.07 -6.83 8.34
C PHE A 220 -11.54 -6.56 7.99
N SER A 221 -11.86 -5.37 7.47
CA SER A 221 -13.21 -5.03 7.03
C SER A 221 -13.66 -5.94 5.89
N THR A 222 -12.79 -6.15 4.90
CA THR A 222 -13.03 -7.11 3.80
C THR A 222 -13.37 -8.50 4.31
N MET A 223 -12.56 -9.01 5.25
CA MET A 223 -12.73 -10.36 5.78
C MET A 223 -13.98 -10.49 6.64
N ALA A 224 -14.34 -9.45 7.39
CA ALA A 224 -15.59 -9.41 8.14
C ALA A 224 -16.80 -9.48 7.20
N ILE A 225 -16.79 -8.74 6.09
CA ILE A 225 -17.87 -8.77 5.10
C ILE A 225 -18.00 -10.17 4.47
N VAL A 226 -16.88 -10.79 4.08
CA VAL A 226 -16.89 -12.16 3.52
C VAL A 226 -17.42 -13.16 4.54
N CYS A 227 -16.96 -13.11 5.78
CA CYS A 227 -17.39 -14.00 6.86
C CYS A 227 -18.89 -13.87 7.16
N VAL A 228 -19.42 -12.64 7.22
CA VAL A 228 -20.86 -12.41 7.41
C VAL A 228 -21.66 -12.95 6.22
N GLY A 229 -21.17 -12.77 4.99
CA GLY A 229 -21.80 -13.33 3.78
C GLY A 229 -21.91 -14.85 3.83
N ASP A 230 -20.84 -15.53 4.25
CA ASP A 230 -20.80 -16.99 4.40
C ASP A 230 -21.73 -17.48 5.51
N ILE A 231 -21.74 -16.82 6.68
CA ILE A 231 -22.60 -17.18 7.83
C ILE A 231 -24.09 -17.01 7.49
N LEU A 232 -24.46 -15.95 6.78
CA LEU A 232 -25.84 -15.67 6.43
C LEU A 232 -26.32 -16.45 5.20
N HIS A 233 -25.48 -17.31 4.61
CA HIS A 233 -25.77 -18.08 3.39
C HIS A 233 -26.35 -17.22 2.26
N ILE A 234 -25.90 -15.97 2.16
CA ILE A 234 -26.45 -15.03 1.18
C ILE A 234 -25.94 -15.44 -0.20
N LYS A 235 -26.86 -15.84 -1.09
CA LYS A 235 -26.59 -16.16 -2.51
C LYS A 235 -26.32 -14.91 -3.35
N ILE A 236 -25.40 -14.04 -2.90
CA ILE A 236 -24.91 -12.93 -3.71
C ILE A 236 -23.69 -13.41 -4.50
N GLU A 237 -23.60 -13.01 -5.77
CA GLU A 237 -22.42 -13.28 -6.57
C GLU A 237 -21.18 -12.64 -5.93
N ARG A 238 -20.12 -13.43 -5.79
CA ARG A 238 -18.88 -13.06 -5.05
C ARG A 238 -18.27 -11.74 -5.49
N PHE A 239 -18.44 -11.36 -6.76
CA PHE A 239 -17.91 -10.11 -7.28
C PHE A 239 -18.52 -8.87 -6.60
N HIS A 240 -19.80 -8.89 -6.22
CA HIS A 240 -20.44 -7.77 -5.52
C HIS A 240 -19.85 -7.59 -4.12
N VAL A 241 -19.60 -8.69 -3.42
CA VAL A 241 -18.95 -8.71 -2.11
C VAL A 241 -17.52 -8.17 -2.22
N ASN A 242 -16.79 -8.57 -3.26
CA ASN A 242 -15.42 -8.11 -3.51
C ASN A 242 -15.37 -6.63 -3.91
N LEU A 243 -16.35 -6.12 -4.66
CA LEU A 243 -16.48 -4.69 -4.97
C LEU A 243 -16.78 -3.86 -3.71
N LEU A 244 -17.64 -4.33 -2.82
CA LEU A 244 -17.92 -3.63 -1.57
C LEU A 244 -16.70 -3.66 -0.63
N ALA A 245 -16.10 -4.83 -0.46
CA ALA A 245 -14.92 -5.02 0.37
C ALA A 245 -13.71 -4.23 -0.13
N GLY A 246 -13.51 -4.20 -1.45
CA GLY A 246 -12.44 -3.45 -2.09
C GLY A 246 -12.48 -1.96 -1.79
N LEU A 247 -13.64 -1.36 -1.50
CA LEU A 247 -13.74 0.06 -1.16
C LEU A 247 -12.80 0.44 -0.01
N PHE A 248 -12.75 -0.36 1.05
CA PHE A 248 -11.96 -0.07 2.25
C PHE A 248 -10.46 -0.16 1.99
N VAL A 249 -10.01 -1.21 1.29
CA VAL A 249 -8.60 -1.40 0.95
C VAL A 249 -8.11 -0.31 0.00
N ASN A 250 -8.90 0.04 -1.01
CA ASN A 250 -8.54 1.08 -1.98
C ASN A 250 -8.49 2.46 -1.35
N PHE A 251 -9.45 2.76 -0.47
CA PHE A 251 -9.43 4.00 0.28
C PHE A 251 -8.17 4.08 1.16
N ALA A 252 -7.80 3.00 1.86
CA ALA A 252 -6.57 2.96 2.65
C ALA A 252 -5.32 3.27 1.80
N CYS A 253 -5.14 2.62 0.65
CA CYS A 253 -4.02 2.89 -0.25
C CYS A 253 -3.98 4.35 -0.74
N ALA A 254 -5.13 4.97 -0.98
CA ALA A 254 -5.22 6.37 -1.39
C ALA A 254 -4.83 7.35 -0.27
N THR A 255 -5.02 6.98 1.00
CA THR A 255 -4.70 7.86 2.13
C THR A 255 -3.21 8.03 2.43
N ASN A 256 -2.36 7.14 1.90
CA ASN A 256 -0.91 7.10 2.20
C ASN A 256 -0.23 8.47 2.03
N PHE A 257 -0.46 9.13 0.89
CA PHE A 257 0.13 10.43 0.60
C PHE A 257 -0.29 11.50 1.62
N PHE A 258 -1.58 11.58 1.93
CA PHE A 258 -2.11 12.55 2.88
C PHE A 258 -1.56 12.31 4.29
N VAL A 259 -1.45 11.05 4.71
CA VAL A 259 -0.89 10.71 6.03
C VAL A 259 0.59 11.08 6.12
N TYR A 260 1.39 10.79 5.08
CA TYR A 260 2.79 11.21 5.06
C TYR A 260 2.94 12.73 5.06
N TYR A 261 2.11 13.44 4.30
CA TYR A 261 2.14 14.90 4.25
C TYR A 261 1.73 15.54 5.59
N ALA A 262 0.68 15.02 6.24
CA ALA A 262 0.16 15.59 7.48
C ALA A 262 1.02 15.26 8.71
N ILE A 263 1.49 14.02 8.83
CA ILE A 263 2.10 13.51 10.06
C ILE A 263 3.63 13.58 10.02
N SER A 264 4.26 13.33 8.86
CA SER A 264 5.72 13.27 8.76
C SER A 264 6.32 14.60 8.34
N ASN A 265 6.98 15.29 9.27
CA ASN A 265 7.67 16.56 9.00
C ASN A 265 8.76 16.42 7.92
N GLU A 266 9.43 15.28 7.83
CA GLU A 266 10.49 15.04 6.85
C GLU A 266 9.92 14.92 5.43
N TYR A 267 8.89 14.09 5.25
CA TYR A 267 8.21 13.96 3.96
C TYR A 267 7.51 15.27 3.57
N ARG A 268 6.83 15.95 4.50
CA ARG A 268 6.21 17.25 4.25
C ARG A 268 7.20 18.28 3.71
N ARG A 269 8.36 18.44 4.37
CA ARG A 269 9.41 19.38 3.93
C ARG A 269 9.91 19.06 2.52
N ILE A 270 10.02 17.77 2.20
CA ILE A 270 10.49 17.31 0.88
C ILE A 270 9.42 17.51 -0.18
N PHE A 271 8.15 17.22 0.14
CA PHE A 271 7.01 17.50 -0.73
C PHE A 271 6.90 18.99 -1.04
N ASP A 272 7.03 19.86 -0.03
CA ASP A 272 6.99 21.31 -0.22
C ASP A 272 8.14 21.80 -1.12
N ARG A 273 9.32 21.16 -1.04
CA ARG A 273 10.50 21.48 -1.87
C ARG A 273 10.37 21.00 -3.32
N TYR A 274 9.90 19.78 -3.56
CA TYR A 274 9.89 19.17 -4.89
C TYR A 274 8.59 19.38 -5.67
N ILE A 275 7.46 19.51 -4.99
CA ILE A 275 6.13 19.68 -5.62
C ILE A 275 5.79 21.17 -5.75
N PHE A 276 6.66 22.08 -5.30
CA PHE A 276 6.38 23.52 -5.21
C PHE A 276 5.04 23.84 -4.52
N ILE A 277 4.53 22.95 -3.66
CA ILE A 277 3.37 23.24 -2.81
C ILE A 277 3.65 24.46 -1.95
N GLY A 278 4.91 24.74 -1.60
CA GLY A 278 5.32 26.00 -0.97
C GLY A 278 5.01 27.25 -1.82
N ARG A 279 5.08 27.18 -3.16
CA ARG A 279 4.68 28.29 -4.05
C ARG A 279 3.16 28.43 -4.14
N PHE A 280 2.43 27.32 -4.18
CA PHE A 280 0.96 27.34 -4.13
C PHE A 280 0.44 27.87 -2.78
N LYS A 281 1.09 27.50 -1.68
CA LYS A 281 0.82 27.99 -0.33
C LYS A 281 1.16 29.47 -0.14
N ARG A 282 2.24 29.96 -0.80
CA ARG A 282 2.54 31.40 -0.92
C ARG A 282 1.51 32.15 -1.76
N MET A 283 0.98 31.56 -2.82
CA MET A 283 -0.11 32.15 -3.61
C MET A 283 -1.44 32.22 -2.85
N ILE A 284 -1.69 31.29 -1.92
CA ILE A 284 -2.94 31.23 -1.14
C ILE A 284 -2.81 31.92 0.24
N GLY A 285 -1.66 32.51 0.56
CA GLY A 285 -1.47 33.30 1.79
C GLY A 285 -1.47 32.50 3.10
N ALA A 286 -1.27 31.18 3.05
CA ALA A 286 -1.22 30.36 4.26
C ALA A 286 0.14 30.48 4.96
N LYS A 287 0.14 30.96 6.21
CA LYS A 287 1.33 31.18 7.07
C LYS A 287 2.22 29.94 7.15
N GLU A 288 3.51 30.10 6.83
CA GLU A 288 4.56 29.11 7.10
C GLU A 288 4.72 28.94 8.63
N PRO A 289 4.92 27.71 9.15
CA PRO A 289 5.50 27.54 10.48
C PRO A 289 6.95 28.03 10.42
N SER A 290 7.29 28.99 11.28
CA SER A 290 8.57 29.69 11.37
C SER A 290 9.81 28.84 11.06
N ASP A 291 10.45 29.12 9.93
CA ASP A 291 11.79 28.66 9.56
C ASP A 291 12.84 29.41 10.39
N ALA A 292 13.14 28.91 11.58
CA ALA A 292 14.31 29.33 12.36
C ALA A 292 15.54 28.41 12.17
N TRP A 293 15.47 27.42 11.25
CA TRP A 293 16.47 26.34 11.17
C TRP A 293 17.18 26.21 9.81
N THR A 294 16.88 27.05 8.83
CA THR A 294 17.47 27.01 7.48
C THR A 294 18.89 27.60 7.41
N ALA A 295 19.41 28.22 8.47
CA ALA A 295 20.76 28.81 8.48
C ALA A 295 21.92 27.79 8.66
N GLY A 296 21.65 26.52 8.91
CA GLY A 296 22.69 25.55 9.33
C GLY A 296 23.26 24.61 8.25
N VAL A 297 22.75 24.62 7.02
CA VAL A 297 23.05 23.54 6.05
C VAL A 297 23.85 24.00 4.82
N ASP A 298 23.94 25.29 4.54
CA ASP A 298 24.71 25.81 3.38
C ASP A 298 26.22 25.91 3.63
N SER A 299 26.71 25.59 4.83
CA SER A 299 28.15 25.68 5.16
C SER A 299 28.95 24.40 4.97
N ARG A 300 28.38 23.34 4.36
CA ARG A 300 29.11 22.10 4.03
C ARG A 300 29.11 21.75 2.55
N THR A 301 29.36 22.75 1.72
CA THR A 301 29.89 22.55 0.37
C THR A 301 31.27 23.19 0.30
N GLY A 302 32.26 22.40 0.68
CA GLY A 302 33.66 22.51 0.29
C GLY A 302 34.06 21.15 -0.28
#